data_AF-A0A847FXJ6-F1
#
_entry.id   AF-A0A847FXJ6-F1
#
_cell.length_a   1.000
_cell.length_b   1.000
_cell.length_c   1.000
_cell.angle_alpha   90.00
_cell.angle_beta   90.00
_cell.angle_gamma   90.00
#
_symmetry.space_group_name_H-M   'P 1'
#
loop_
_entity.id
_entity.type
_entity.pdbx_description
1 polymer ?
#
loop_
_entity_poly.entity_id
_entity_poly.type
_entity_poly.pdbx_seq_one_letter_code
_entity_poly.pdbx_strand_id
1 'polypeptide(L)'
;MNKSKKLEKMLLVSTITLTALIILDYLPLHDIYRDYVSPSLLNSLNIQPLSGLPEWTKTELEWNAVTVNYILKILLALGNVVLIILLQRPDQKPKTSKSK
;
A
#
# COMPACT_ATOMS: atom_id res chain seq x y z
N MET A 1 1.73 -25.20 -15.78
CA MET A 1 2.63 -24.53 -14.82
C MET A 1 2.40 -25.13 -13.44
N ASN A 2 3.44 -25.60 -12.75
CA ASN A 2 3.30 -26.22 -11.43
C ASN A 2 2.67 -25.22 -10.44
N LYS A 3 1.85 -25.71 -9.50
CA LYS A 3 1.14 -24.89 -8.51
C LYS A 3 2.10 -23.97 -7.74
N SER A 4 3.25 -24.50 -7.31
CA SER A 4 4.31 -23.72 -6.66
C SER A 4 4.82 -22.58 -7.55
N LYS A 5 5.23 -22.87 -8.80
CA LYS A 5 5.67 -21.84 -9.77
C LYS A 5 4.63 -20.74 -10.02
N LYS A 6 3.33 -21.09 -9.97
CA LYS A 6 2.24 -20.11 -10.09
C LYS A 6 2.20 -19.19 -8.86
N LEU A 7 2.29 -19.75 -7.66
CA LEU A 7 2.30 -18.98 -6.40
C LEU A 7 3.54 -18.08 -6.29
N GLU A 8 4.73 -18.58 -6.66
CA GLU A 8 5.96 -17.80 -6.74
C GLU A 8 5.81 -16.61 -7.70
N LYS A 9 5.25 -16.83 -8.90
CA LYS A 9 4.99 -15.75 -9.86
C LYS A 9 4.01 -14.72 -9.30
N MET A 10 2.96 -15.15 -8.61
CA MET A 10 2.00 -14.24 -7.97
C MET A 10 2.67 -13.41 -6.88
N LEU A 11 3.51 -14.02 -6.04
CA LEU A 11 4.26 -13.33 -5.00
C LEU A 11 5.23 -12.30 -5.60
N LEU A 12 5.94 -12.66 -6.67
CA LEU A 12 6.84 -11.75 -7.38
C LEU A 12 6.10 -10.53 -7.93
N VAL A 13 4.99 -10.74 -8.65
CA VAL A 13 4.18 -9.65 -9.19
C VAL A 13 3.64 -8.77 -8.08
N SER A 14 3.08 -9.37 -7.02
CA SER A 14 2.58 -8.63 -5.86
C SER A 14 3.65 -7.77 -5.19
N THR A 15 4.88 -8.29 -5.07
CA THR A 15 6.02 -7.56 -4.48
C THR A 15 6.49 -6.40 -5.36
N ILE A 16 6.52 -6.59 -6.69
CA ILE A 16 6.83 -5.51 -7.64
C ILE A 16 5.76 -4.42 -7.55
N THR A 17 4.48 -4.80 -7.56
CA THR A 17 3.37 -3.85 -7.41
C THR A 17 3.47 -3.09 -6.09
N LEU A 18 3.73 -3.77 -4.98
CA LEU A 18 3.90 -3.13 -3.67
C LEU A 18 5.04 -2.10 -3.69
N THR A 19 6.16 -2.45 -4.32
CA THR A 19 7.31 -1.55 -4.48
C THR A 19 6.95 -0.31 -5.31
N ALA A 20 6.22 -0.50 -6.42
CA ALA A 20 5.76 0.61 -7.24
C ALA A 20 4.79 1.54 -6.48
N LEU A 21 3.86 0.98 -5.69
CA LEU A 21 2.95 1.77 -4.86
C LEU A 21 3.68 2.59 -3.81
N ILE A 22 4.77 2.09 -3.23
CA ILE A 22 5.61 2.85 -2.29
C ILE A 22 6.26 4.05 -3.00
N ILE A 23 6.77 3.85 -4.22
CA ILE A 23 7.37 4.94 -5.01
C ILE A 23 6.32 5.99 -5.37
N LEU A 24 5.11 5.56 -5.71
CA LEU A 24 4.00 6.45 -6.10
C LEU A 24 3.50 7.34 -4.95
N ASP A 25 3.78 7.01 -3.68
CA ASP A 25 3.46 7.92 -2.56
C ASP A 25 4.22 9.24 -2.66
N TYR A 26 5.36 9.28 -3.36
CA TYR A 26 6.21 10.47 -3.42
C TYR A 26 5.44 11.70 -3.89
N LEU A 27 4.60 11.56 -4.93
CA LEU A 27 3.88 12.69 -5.52
C LEU A 27 2.88 13.32 -4.55
N PRO A 28 1.87 12.61 -4.02
CA PRO A 28 0.90 13.23 -3.11
C PRO A 28 1.55 13.65 -1.79
N LEU A 29 2.58 12.95 -1.30
CA LEU A 29 3.29 13.37 -0.08
C LEU A 29 4.10 14.65 -0.31
N HIS A 30 4.69 14.82 -1.49
CA HIS A 30 5.40 16.05 -1.83
C HIS A 30 4.43 17.24 -1.87
N ASP A 31 3.27 17.07 -2.51
CA ASP A 31 2.28 18.13 -2.63
C ASP A 31 1.65 18.48 -1.26
N ILE A 32 1.32 17.47 -0.44
CA ILE A 32 0.93 17.68 0.97
C ILE A 32 2.02 18.46 1.71
N TYR A 33 3.30 18.09 1.57
CA TYR A 33 4.36 18.77 2.29
C TYR A 33 4.52 20.25 1.89
N ARG A 34 4.27 20.59 0.62
CA ARG A 34 4.44 21.95 0.10
C ARG A 34 3.22 22.83 0.30
N ASP A 35 2.04 22.27 0.09
CA ASP A 35 0.82 23.06 -0.09
C ASP A 35 -0.12 22.95 1.12
N TYR A 36 0.02 21.90 1.95
CA TYR A 36 -0.86 21.71 3.09
C TYR A 36 -0.64 22.77 4.17
N VAL A 37 -1.69 23.53 4.46
CA VAL A 37 -1.69 24.49 5.57
C VAL A 37 -2.64 23.98 6.66
N SER A 38 -2.05 23.58 7.79
CA SER A 38 -2.80 23.05 8.92
C SER A 38 -3.59 24.16 9.65
N PRO A 39 -4.93 24.08 9.71
CA PRO A 39 -5.72 25.08 10.44
C PRO A 39 -5.42 25.11 11.94
N SER A 40 -5.10 23.95 12.54
CA SER A 40 -4.74 23.87 13.96
C SER A 40 -3.39 24.54 14.25
N LEU A 41 -2.43 24.46 13.33
CA LEU A 41 -1.16 25.18 13.43
C LEU A 41 -1.36 26.69 13.31
N LEU A 42 -2.21 27.16 12.39
CA LEU A 42 -2.51 28.59 12.29
C LEU A 42 -3.18 29.12 13.55
N ASN A 43 -4.12 28.36 14.12
CA ASN A 43 -4.78 28.71 15.36
C ASN A 43 -3.80 28.75 16.54
N SER A 44 -2.83 27.83 16.62
CA SER A 44 -1.82 27.87 17.70
C SER A 44 -0.86 29.06 17.58
N LEU A 45 -0.70 29.60 16.37
CA LEU A 45 0.09 30.81 16.10
C LEU A 45 -0.74 32.11 16.16
N ASN A 46 -2.04 32.04 16.51
CA ASN A 46 -2.99 33.17 16.45
C ASN A 46 -3.04 33.87 15.08
N ILE A 47 -2.77 33.13 14.00
CA ILE A 47 -2.85 33.64 12.63
C ILE A 47 -4.27 33.41 12.11
N GLN A 48 -5.03 34.48 11.95
CA GLN A 48 -6.36 34.44 11.33
C GLN A 48 -6.28 34.97 9.89
N PRO A 49 -6.38 34.12 8.85
CA PRO A 49 -6.39 34.59 7.48
C PRO A 49 -7.65 35.41 7.20
N LEU A 50 -7.47 36.65 6.73
CA LEU A 50 -8.53 37.65 6.50
C LEU A 50 -9.67 37.18 5.59
N SER A 51 -9.41 36.24 4.68
CA SER A 51 -10.37 35.73 3.68
C SER A 51 -10.55 34.21 3.74
N GLY A 52 -10.10 33.56 4.82
CA GLY A 52 -9.97 32.10 4.88
C GLY A 52 -8.81 31.58 4.05
N LEU A 53 -8.55 30.26 4.13
CA LEU A 53 -7.53 29.59 3.34
C LEU A 53 -8.08 29.18 1.96
N PRO A 54 -7.27 29.28 0.89
CA PRO A 54 -7.63 28.72 -0.40
C PRO A 54 -7.92 27.21 -0.32
N GLU A 55 -8.81 26.71 -1.17
CA GLU A 55 -9.23 25.30 -1.13
C GLU A 55 -8.08 24.31 -1.40
N TRP A 56 -7.16 24.67 -2.31
CA TRP A 56 -6.01 23.85 -2.66
C TRP A 56 -5.05 23.60 -1.49
N THR A 57 -5.01 24.48 -0.47
CA THR A 57 -4.12 24.29 0.70
C THR A 57 -4.58 23.14 1.61
N LYS A 58 -5.76 22.57 1.37
CA LYS A 58 -6.25 21.42 2.14
C LYS A 58 -5.72 20.09 1.61
N THR A 59 -5.25 20.08 0.35
CA THR A 59 -4.72 18.89 -0.34
C THR A 59 -5.61 17.65 -0.20
N GLU A 60 -6.93 17.83 -0.32
CA GLU A 60 -7.92 16.76 -0.03
C GLU A 60 -7.78 15.56 -0.97
N LEU A 61 -7.46 15.82 -2.25
CA LEU A 61 -7.26 14.78 -3.25
C LEU A 61 -6.00 13.94 -2.93
N GLU A 62 -4.94 14.60 -2.52
CA GLU A 62 -3.66 14.00 -2.17
C GLU A 62 -3.80 13.13 -0.92
N TRP A 63 -4.51 13.62 0.11
CA TRP A 63 -4.83 12.83 1.31
C TRP A 63 -5.66 11.59 0.98
N ASN A 64 -6.64 11.72 0.09
CA ASN A 64 -7.42 10.58 -0.40
C ASN A 64 -6.54 9.59 -1.16
N ALA A 65 -5.65 10.07 -2.03
CA ALA A 65 -4.70 9.23 -2.77
C ALA A 65 -3.78 8.45 -1.81
N VAL A 66 -3.20 9.11 -0.81
CA VAL A 66 -2.37 8.47 0.23
C VAL A 66 -3.17 7.41 0.99
N THR A 67 -4.42 7.73 1.37
CA THR A 67 -5.28 6.82 2.14
C THR A 67 -5.60 5.55 1.34
N VAL A 68 -6.03 5.71 0.08
CA VAL A 68 -6.33 4.57 -0.81
C VAL A 68 -5.07 3.74 -1.05
N ASN A 69 -3.94 4.41 -1.32
CA ASN A 69 -2.67 3.71 -1.56
C ASN A 69 -2.21 2.94 -0.31
N TYR A 70 -2.37 3.50 0.88
CA TYR A 70 -2.06 2.86 2.15
C TYR A 70 -2.90 1.59 2.37
N ILE A 71 -4.21 1.64 2.12
CA ILE A 71 -5.09 0.47 2.20
C ILE A 71 -4.64 -0.62 1.22
N LEU A 72 -4.33 -0.27 -0.03
CA LEU A 72 -3.83 -1.23 -1.03
C LEU A 72 -2.53 -1.90 -0.60
N LYS A 73 -1.58 -1.13 -0.04
CA LYS A 73 -0.31 -1.65 0.49
C LYS A 73 -0.54 -2.66 1.62
N ILE A 74 -1.47 -2.38 2.55
CA ILE A 74 -1.85 -3.32 3.62
C ILE A 74 -2.40 -4.62 3.03
N LEU A 75 -3.34 -4.53 2.08
CA LEU A 75 -3.95 -5.70 1.47
C LEU A 75 -2.93 -6.56 0.72
N LEU A 76 -2.02 -5.94 -0.03
CA LEU A 76 -0.94 -6.65 -0.74
C LEU A 76 0.06 -7.29 0.24
N ALA A 77 0.44 -6.59 1.31
CA ALA A 77 1.32 -7.14 2.33
C ALA A 77 0.72 -8.37 3.02
N LEU A 78 -0.56 -8.29 3.43
CA LEU A 78 -1.30 -9.43 3.99
C LEU A 78 -1.43 -10.56 2.97
N GLY A 79 -1.74 -10.24 1.71
CA GLY A 79 -1.77 -11.20 0.62
C GLY A 79 -0.44 -11.94 0.44
N ASN A 80 0.69 -11.22 0.54
CA ASN A 80 2.03 -11.81 0.47
C ASN A 80 2.29 -12.77 1.62
N VAL A 81 1.89 -12.42 2.85
CA VAL A 81 2.00 -13.32 4.01
C VAL A 81 1.22 -14.62 3.74
N VAL A 82 -0.01 -14.53 3.22
CA VAL A 82 -0.82 -15.71 2.86
C VAL A 82 -0.15 -16.54 1.77
N LEU A 83 0.38 -15.91 0.71
CA LEU A 83 1.08 -16.60 -0.37
C LEU A 83 2.31 -17.36 0.13
N ILE A 84 3.09 -16.76 1.04
CA ILE A 84 4.26 -17.39 1.66
C ILE A 84 3.84 -18.61 2.49
N ILE A 85 2.79 -18.48 3.31
CA ILE A 85 2.24 -19.61 4.10
C ILE A 85 1.79 -20.76 3.17
N LEU A 86 1.16 -20.43 2.04
CA LEU A 86 0.72 -21.44 1.07
C LEU A 86 1.88 -22.12 0.35
N LEU A 87 2.99 -21.41 0.09
CA LEU A 87 4.21 -21.97 -0.49
C LEU A 87 4.94 -22.91 0.48
N GLN A 88 4.88 -22.63 1.79
CA GLN A 88 5.49 -23.47 2.82
C GLN A 88 4.74 -24.79 3.05
N ARG A 89 3.50 -24.92 2.59
CA ARG A 89 2.76 -26.19 2.70
C ARG A 89 3.38 -27.18 1.71
N PRO A 90 4.00 -28.28 2.17
CA PRO A 90 4.56 -29.27 1.27
C PRO A 90 3.45 -29.80 0.37
N ASP A 91 3.71 -29.86 -0.95
CA ASP A 91 2.88 -30.64 -1.85
C ASP A 91 2.83 -32.06 -1.27
N GLN A 92 1.71 -32.42 -0.66
CA GLN A 92 1.47 -33.80 -0.24
C GLN A 92 1.44 -34.64 -1.52
N LYS A 93 2.61 -35.14 -1.94
CA LYS A 93 2.67 -36.19 -2.94
C LYS A 93 1.81 -37.32 -2.37
N PRO A 94 0.81 -37.84 -3.12
CA PRO A 94 0.04 -38.98 -2.66
C PRO A 94 1.05 -40.05 -2.28
N LYS A 95 0.97 -40.57 -1.04
CA LYS A 95 1.74 -41.72 -0.61
C LYS A 95 1.50 -42.79 -1.67
N THR A 96 2.48 -43.03 -2.53
CA THR A 96 2.46 -44.17 -3.41
C THR A 96 2.42 -45.38 -2.50
N SER A 97 1.23 -45.95 -2.35
CA SER A 97 1.00 -47.28 -1.83
C SER A 97 1.88 -48.22 -2.65
N LYS A 98 3.09 -48.50 -2.17
CA LYS A 98 3.90 -49.60 -2.67
C LYS A 98 3.35 -50.86 -2.00
N SER A 99 2.61 -51.63 -2.79
CA SER A 99 2.70 -53.08 -2.96
C SER A 99 3.21 -53.89 -1.76
N LYS A 100 2.35 -54.70 -1.17
CA LYS A 100 2.26 -56.15 -1.46
C LYS A 100 0.98 -56.73 -0.87
#